data_AF-Q05RW8-F1
#
_entry.id   AF-Q05RW8-F1
#
_cell.length_a   1.000
_cell.length_b   1.000
_cell.length_c   1.000
_cell.angle_alpha   90.00
_cell.angle_beta   90.00
_cell.angle_gamma   90.00
#
_symmetry.space_group_name_H-M   'P 1'
#
loop_
_entity.id
_entity.type
_entity.pdbx_description
1 polymer ?
#
loop_
_entity_poly.entity_id
_entity_poly.type
_entity_poly.pdbx_seq_one_letter_code
_entity_poly.pdbx_strand_id
1 'polypeptide(L)' 'MAKLAELNLKRFQQLNTADSSLLVRKHKEVLNWMMRSLGLDTYGLTWAQFFKGLGLGASLTWLVMR' A
#
# COMPACT_ATOMS: atom_id res chain seq x y z
N MET A 1 21.21 12.27 20.41
CA MET A 1 19.74 12.30 20.24
C MET A 1 19.21 13.46 19.39
N ALA A 2 19.99 14.49 19.03
CA ALA A 2 19.49 15.63 18.25
C ALA A 2 19.34 15.38 16.73
N LYS A 3 20.03 14.39 16.16
CA LYS A 3 20.11 14.16 14.70
C LYS A 3 18.93 13.35 14.12
N LEU A 4 18.02 12.86 14.97
CA LEU A 4 16.85 12.06 14.58
C LEU A 4 15.56 12.88 14.56
N ALA A 5 15.53 14.05 15.23
CA ALA A 5 14.37 14.93 15.27
C ALA A 5 14.19 15.75 13.97
N GLU A 6 15.27 15.90 13.19
CA GLU A 6 15.27 16.60 11.90
C GLU A 6 14.86 15.71 10.72
N LEU A 7 14.81 14.38 10.94
CA LEU A 7 14.20 13.47 9.99
C LEU A 7 12.69 13.65 10.10
N ASN A 8 12.14 14.44 9.20
CA ASN A 8 10.72 14.64 8.93
C ASN A 8 9.91 13.36 9.28
N LEU A 9 9.46 13.25 10.54
CA LEU A 9 8.81 12.06 11.10
C LEU A 9 7.44 11.77 10.45
N LYS A 10 7.01 12.68 9.57
CA LYS A 10 5.82 12.58 8.71
C LYS A 10 6.17 12.30 7.25
N ARG A 11 7.37 11.81 6.96
CA ARG A 11 7.68 11.23 5.64
C ARG A 11 6.90 9.93 5.55
N PHE A 12 5.83 9.91 4.76
CA PHE A 12 5.05 8.71 4.42
C PHE A 12 5.94 7.48 4.46
N GLN A 13 5.65 6.55 5.37
CA GLN A 13 6.47 5.36 5.56
C GLN A 13 6.42 4.52 4.29
N GLN A 14 7.41 4.69 3.42
CA GLN A 14 7.51 3.92 2.18
C GLN A 14 7.91 2.48 2.51
N LEU A 15 7.31 1.54 1.80
CA LEU A 15 7.60 0.13 1.92
C LEU A 15 9.01 -0.14 1.42
N ASN A 16 9.83 -0.78 2.27
CA ASN A 16 11.20 -1.13 1.92
C ASN A 16 11.22 -2.23 0.85
N THR A 17 11.90 -1.97 -0.25
CA THR A 17 12.07 -2.84 -1.42
C THR A 17 13.39 -3.60 -1.44
N ALA A 18 14.33 -3.31 -0.53
CA ALA A 18 15.59 -4.05 -0.41
C ALA A 18 15.32 -5.54 -0.12
N ASP A 19 16.13 -6.41 -0.71
CA ASP A 19 16.10 -7.88 -0.53
C ASP A 19 14.78 -8.59 -0.91
N SER A 20 13.86 -7.89 -1.58
CA SER A 20 12.58 -8.45 -2.00
C SER A 20 12.71 -9.12 -3.38
N SER A 21 12.15 -10.33 -3.53
CA SER A 21 12.02 -11.00 -4.84
C SER A 21 11.33 -10.07 -5.85
N LEU A 22 11.64 -10.22 -7.15
CA LEU A 22 11.22 -9.30 -8.22
C LEU A 22 9.72 -8.95 -8.19
N LEU A 23 8.86 -9.94 -7.93
CA LEU A 23 7.41 -9.77 -7.86
C LEU A 23 6.99 -8.93 -6.64
N VAL A 24 7.56 -9.26 -5.46
CA VAL A 24 7.32 -8.51 -4.22
C VAL A 24 7.84 -7.08 -4.33
N ARG A 25 8.99 -6.90 -5.00
CA ARG A 25 9.57 -5.58 -5.25
C ARG A 25 8.65 -4.72 -6.10
N LYS A 26 8.13 -5.26 -7.21
CA LYS A 26 7.18 -4.55 -8.09
C LYS A 26 5.87 -4.22 -7.37
N HIS A 27 5.35 -5.14 -6.57
CA HIS A 27 4.16 -4.88 -5.77
C HIS A 27 4.37 -3.72 -4.79
N LYS A 28 5.49 -3.70 -4.08
CA LYS A 28 5.87 -2.61 -3.17
C LYS A 28 6.14 -1.29 -3.90
N GLU A 29 6.74 -1.32 -5.09
CA GLU A 29 6.92 -0.14 -5.95
C GLU A 29 5.57 0.49 -6.33
N VAL A 30 4.59 -0.33 -6.74
CA VAL A 30 3.23 0.13 -7.05
C VAL A 30 2.54 0.72 -5.81
N LEU A 31 2.66 0.06 -4.66
CA LEU A 31 2.10 0.58 -3.40
C LEU A 31 2.74 1.90 -3.00
N ASN A 32 4.07 2.03 -3.10
CA ASN A 32 4.77 3.29 -2.84
C ASN A 32 4.38 4.40 -3.81
N TRP A 33 4.13 4.05 -5.08
CA TRP A 33 3.61 4.97 -6.06
C TRP A 33 2.20 5.45 -5.69
N MET A 34 1.29 4.54 -5.32
CA MET A 34 -0.06 4.87 -4.86
C MET A 34 -0.05 5.74 -3.60
N MET A 35 0.80 5.43 -2.62
CA MET A 35 0.97 6.24 -1.41
C MET A 35 1.37 7.67 -1.77
N ARG A 36 2.28 7.84 -2.74
CA ARG A 36 2.76 9.16 -3.17
C ARG A 36 1.75 9.92 -4.02
N SER A 37 1.05 9.26 -4.93
CA SER A 37 0.12 9.90 -5.87
C SER A 37 -1.19 10.29 -5.19
N LEU A 38 -1.67 9.47 -4.26
CA LEU A 38 -2.94 9.67 -3.57
C LEU A 38 -2.76 10.29 -2.17
N GLY A 39 -1.52 10.55 -1.74
CA GLY A 39 -1.21 11.04 -0.39
C GLY A 39 -1.70 10.09 0.70
N LEU A 40 -1.73 8.78 0.42
CA LEU A 40 -2.27 7.78 1.33
C LEU A 40 -1.22 7.38 2.35
N ASP A 41 -1.54 7.56 3.62
CA ASP A 41 -0.80 6.97 4.73
C ASP A 41 -1.00 5.45 4.75
N THR A 42 -0.19 4.74 5.54
CA THR A 42 -0.29 3.27 5.71
C THR A 42 -1.71 2.82 6.03
N TYR A 43 -2.44 3.58 6.85
CA TYR A 43 -3.83 3.31 7.19
C TYR A 43 -4.77 3.46 5.98
N GLY A 44 -4.60 4.51 5.16
CA GLY A 44 -5.37 4.70 3.93
C GLY A 44 -5.07 3.61 2.90
N LEU A 45 -3.84 3.13 2.83
CA LEU A 45 -3.44 2.01 1.98
C LEU A 45 -4.13 0.70 2.39
N THR A 46 -4.29 0.45 3.70
CA THR A 46 -5.03 -0.70 4.22
C THR A 46 -6.51 -0.64 3.80
N TRP A 47 -7.13 0.53 3.89
CA TRP A 47 -8.50 0.72 3.40
C TRP A 47 -8.61 0.48 1.89
N ALA A 48 -7.66 0.99 1.10
CA ALA A 48 -7.63 0.74 -0.35
C ALA A 48 -7.51 -0.76 -0.69
N GLN A 49 -6.66 -1.48 0.05
CA GLN A 49 -6.53 -2.94 -0.06
C GLN A 49 -7.82 -3.66 0.35
N PHE A 50 -8.47 -3.21 1.42
CA PHE A 50 -9.74 -3.77 1.90
C PHE A 50 -10.86 -3.61 0.87
N PHE A 51 -11.04 -2.41 0.30
CA PHE A 51 -12.04 -2.17 -0.75
C PHE A 51 -11.77 -2.99 -2.01
N LYS A 52 -10.49 -3.16 -2.39
CA LYS A 52 -10.11 -4.05 -3.48
C LYS A 52 -10.55 -5.50 -3.20
N GLY A 53 -10.33 -5.98 -1.97
CA GLY A 53 -10.76 -7.31 -1.54
C GLY A 53 -12.28 -7.47 -1.54
N LEU A 54 -13.02 -6.49 -1.00
CA LEU A 54 -14.48 -6.48 -1.03
C LEU A 54 -15.02 -6.49 -2.46
N GLY A 55 -14.45 -5.67 -3.36
CA GLY A 55 -14.87 -5.62 -4.76
C GLY A 55 -14.68 -6.97 -5.46
N LEU A 56 -13.54 -7.63 -5.25
CA LEU A 56 -13.28 -8.96 -5.79
C LEU A 56 -14.21 -10.02 -5.20
N GLY A 57 -14.43 -10.00 -3.88
CA GLY A 57 -15.33 -10.92 -3.19
C GLY A 57 -16.78 -10.76 -3.64
N ALA A 58 -17.28 -9.53 -3.72
CA ALA A 58 -18.62 -9.24 -4.22
C ALA A 58 -18.78 -9.66 -5.70
N SER A 59 -17.76 -9.39 -6.53
CA SER A 59 -17.77 -9.79 -7.94
C SER A 59 -17.79 -11.31 -8.09
N LEU A 60 -16.99 -12.04 -7.30
CA LEU A 60 -16.97 -13.51 -7.29
C LEU A 60 -18.32 -14.08 -6.85
N THR A 61 -18.89 -13.58 -5.74
CA THR A 61 -20.20 -14.03 -5.27
C THR A 61 -21.29 -13.77 -6.31
N TRP A 62 -21.26 -12.59 -6.95
CA TRP A 62 -22.19 -12.27 -8.03
C TRP A 62 -22.04 -13.23 -9.22
N LEU A 63 -20.81 -13.55 -9.63
CA LEU A 63 -20.52 -14.47 -10.72
C LEU A 63 -20.96 -15.91 -10.40
N VAL A 64 -20.85 -16.35 -9.15
CA VAL A 64 -21.31 -17.69 -8.70
C VAL A 64 -22.84 -17.75 -8.62
N MET A 65 -23.50 -16.64 -8.29
CA MET A 65 -24.97 -16.56 -8.23
C MET A 65 -25.65 -16.42 -9.60
N ARG A 66 -24.88 -16.19 -10.67
CA ARG A 66 -25.34 -15.96 -12.04
C ARG A 66 -25.29 -17.24 -12.88
#